data_AF-A0A3M2YT25-F1
#
_entry.id   AF-A0A3M2YT25-F1
#
_cell.length_a   1.000
_cell.length_b   1.000
_cell.length_c   1.000
_cell.angle_alpha   90.00
_cell.angle_beta   90.00
_cell.angle_gamma   90.00
#
_symmetry.space_group_name_H-M   'P 1'
#
loop_
_entity.id
_entity.type
_entity.pdbx_description
1 polymer ?
#
loop_
_entity_poly.entity_id
_entity_poly.type
_entity_poly.pdbx_seq_one_letter_code
_entity_poly.pdbx_strand_id
1 'polypeptide(L)'
;MVRKQSGASGIYPPTTRRWQLFAHHLRPPVQNELSMSQRQKILIVDDEPDIRELLEITLGRMKLDTRSARNVAEAHDWLAREPFDMC
;
A
#
# COMPACT_ATOMS: atom_id res chain seq x y z
N MET A 1 53.77 25.91 28.01
CA MET A 1 52.84 25.87 29.16
C MET A 1 51.48 26.39 28.68
N VAL A 2 50.49 25.50 28.70
CA VAL A 2 49.02 25.71 28.78
C VAL A 2 48.31 26.65 27.78
N ARG A 3 47.45 26.00 26.99
CA ARG A 3 46.35 26.51 26.15
C ARG A 3 45.29 27.24 26.97
N LYS A 4 44.57 28.20 26.37
CA LYS A 4 43.16 28.05 25.94
C LYS A 4 42.67 29.37 25.30
N GLN A 5 42.45 29.37 23.98
CA GLN A 5 41.64 30.40 23.32
C GLN A 5 40.17 29.99 23.46
N SER A 6 39.36 30.95 23.88
CA SER A 6 37.92 30.81 24.12
C SER A 6 37.14 30.97 22.81
N GLY A 7 36.00 30.28 22.73
CA GLY A 7 35.27 29.95 21.51
C GLY A 7 34.86 31.10 20.59
N ALA A 8 34.96 30.84 19.30
CA ALA A 8 34.18 31.48 18.25
C ALA A 8 33.45 30.39 17.47
N SER A 9 32.12 30.46 17.53
CA SER A 9 31.19 29.47 17.01
C SER A 9 31.19 29.40 15.48
N GLY A 10 31.24 28.17 14.97
CA GLY A 10 30.46 27.75 13.80
C GLY A 10 30.82 28.37 12.46
N ILE A 11 31.87 27.82 11.85
CA ILE A 11 32.19 27.97 10.42
C ILE A 11 31.01 27.44 9.59
N TYR A 12 30.38 28.32 8.80
CA TYR A 12 29.41 27.91 7.77
C TYR A 12 30.10 26.98 6.76
N PRO A 13 29.55 25.78 6.45
CA PRO A 13 30.04 25.01 5.32
C PRO A 13 29.76 25.78 4.03
N PRO A 14 30.70 25.76 3.08
CA PRO A 14 30.68 26.68 1.96
C PRO A 14 29.87 26.11 0.81
N THR A 15 29.56 27.03 -0.10
CA THR A 15 29.42 26.81 -1.53
C THR A 15 28.11 26.23 -2.04
N THR A 16 27.34 27.20 -2.53
CA THR A 16 26.78 27.17 -3.88
C THR A 16 25.45 26.45 -3.99
N ARG A 17 24.43 27.24 -3.63
CA ARG A 17 23.17 27.37 -4.38
C ARG A 17 23.44 27.31 -5.89
N ARG A 18 23.45 26.13 -6.47
CA ARG A 18 23.40 25.91 -7.93
C ARG A 18 22.71 24.59 -8.26
N TRP A 19 21.51 24.42 -7.69
CA TRP A 19 20.52 23.45 -8.18
C TRP A 19 19.11 24.04 -8.20
N GLN A 20 18.99 25.39 -8.22
CA GLN A 20 17.70 26.06 -8.37
C GLN A 20 17.31 26.33 -9.83
N LEU A 21 18.09 25.87 -10.81
CA LEU A 21 17.75 25.95 -12.22
C LEU A 21 18.24 24.66 -12.88
N PHE A 22 17.42 24.07 -13.77
CA PHE A 22 17.56 22.76 -14.42
C PHE A 22 16.94 21.56 -13.69
N ALA A 23 15.61 21.56 -13.54
CA ALA A 23 14.74 20.45 -13.97
C ALA A 23 13.28 20.73 -13.57
N HIS A 24 12.58 21.60 -14.30
CA HIS A 24 11.12 21.70 -14.17
C HIS A 24 10.37 20.47 -14.73
N HIS A 25 11.05 19.38 -15.10
CA HIS A 25 10.44 18.19 -15.73
C HIS A 25 10.86 16.86 -15.09
N LEU A 26 11.42 16.87 -13.88
CA LEU A 26 11.63 15.63 -13.12
C LEU A 26 10.48 15.47 -12.14
N ARG A 27 9.47 14.69 -12.58
CA ARG A 27 8.45 14.12 -11.69
C ARG A 27 9.22 13.43 -10.55
N PRO A 28 8.98 13.75 -9.27
CA PRO A 28 9.62 13.01 -8.18
C PRO A 28 9.32 11.52 -8.40
N PRO A 29 10.29 10.62 -8.12
CA PRO A 29 10.00 9.19 -8.18
C PRO A 29 8.79 8.96 -7.29
N VAL A 30 7.74 8.39 -7.88
CA VAL A 30 6.54 8.00 -7.15
C VAL A 30 7.06 7.10 -6.04
N GLN A 31 6.95 7.58 -4.80
CA GLN A 31 7.26 6.82 -3.60
C GLN A 31 6.21 5.72 -3.50
N ASN A 32 6.26 4.74 -4.37
CA ASN A 32 5.60 3.47 -4.13
C ASN A 32 6.54 2.69 -3.20
N GLU A 33 6.73 3.28 -2.02
CA GLU A 33 7.26 2.62 -0.84
C GLU A 33 6.54 1.29 -0.70
N LEU A 34 7.29 0.27 -0.31
CA LEU A 34 6.86 -1.10 -0.15
C LEU A 34 5.69 -1.18 0.85
N SER A 35 4.49 -0.85 0.41
CA SER A 35 3.25 -1.21 1.06
C SER A 35 3.26 -2.73 1.14
N MET A 36 3.12 -3.27 2.33
CA MET A 36 2.65 -4.65 2.44
C MET A 36 1.30 -4.68 1.74
N SER A 37 1.29 -5.08 0.46
CA SER A 37 0.10 -5.11 -0.38
C SER A 37 -0.95 -5.94 0.34
N GLN A 38 -1.93 -5.24 0.95
CA GLN A 38 -3.09 -5.91 1.51
C GLN A 38 -3.74 -6.67 0.36
N ARG A 39 -3.94 -7.98 0.55
CA ARG A 39 -4.66 -8.78 -0.45
C ARG A 39 -6.08 -8.24 -0.49
N GLN A 40 -6.54 -7.86 -1.69
CA GLN A 40 -7.93 -7.44 -1.85
C GLN A 40 -8.86 -8.57 -1.43
N LYS A 41 -9.90 -8.23 -0.68
CA LYS A 41 -10.94 -9.14 -0.18
C LYS A 41 -12.14 -9.14 -1.10
N ILE A 42 -12.51 -10.32 -1.59
CA ILE A 42 -13.63 -10.53 -2.50
C ILE A 42 -14.67 -11.43 -1.82
N LEU A 43 -15.94 -11.04 -1.86
CA LEU A 43 -17.05 -11.90 -1.50
C LEU A 43 -17.62 -12.51 -2.78
N ILE A 44 -17.71 -13.84 -2.86
CA ILE A 44 -18.30 -14.55 -3.99
C ILE A 44 -19.73 -14.92 -3.61
N VAL A 45 -20.73 -14.47 -4.36
CA VAL A 45 -22.14 -14.78 -4.12
C VAL A 45 -22.70 -15.57 -5.30
N ASP A 46 -22.89 -16.88 -5.10
CA ASP A 46 -23.35 -17.78 -6.15
C ASP A 46 -24.00 -19.02 -5.51
N ASP A 47 -25.14 -19.49 -6.01
CA ASP A 47 -25.85 -20.64 -5.46
C ASP A 47 -25.31 -22.00 -5.97
N GLU A 48 -24.53 -21.99 -7.04
CA GLU A 48 -23.89 -23.17 -7.63
C GLU A 48 -22.56 -23.48 -6.92
N PRO A 49 -22.43 -24.63 -6.24
CA PRO A 49 -21.25 -24.93 -5.41
C PRO A 49 -19.96 -25.14 -6.23
N ASP A 50 -20.07 -25.67 -7.44
CA ASP A 50 -18.94 -25.91 -8.35
C ASP A 50 -18.41 -24.60 -8.96
N ILE A 51 -19.29 -23.66 -9.29
CA ILE A 51 -18.91 -22.30 -9.71
C ILE A 51 -18.17 -21.58 -8.57
N ARG A 52 -18.69 -21.64 -7.33
CA ARG A 52 -17.99 -21.05 -6.18
C ARG A 52 -16.58 -21.63 -5.98
N GLU A 53 -16.43 -22.94 -6.04
CA GLU A 53 -15.12 -23.60 -5.92
C GLU A 53 -14.15 -23.16 -7.02
N LEU A 54 -14.63 -23.11 -8.28
CA LEU A 54 -13.83 -22.64 -9.41
C LEU A 54 -13.36 -21.19 -9.23
N LEU A 55 -14.23 -20.30 -8.74
CA LEU A 55 -13.92 -18.90 -8.49
C LEU A 55 -12.92 -18.74 -7.34
N GLU A 56 -13.09 -19.45 -6.23
CA GLU A 56 -12.14 -19.44 -5.11
C GLU A 56 -10.74 -19.89 -5.54
N ILE A 57 -10.65 -20.97 -6.34
CA ILE A 57 -9.36 -21.43 -6.89
C ILE A 57 -8.74 -20.37 -7.80
N THR A 58 -9.53 -19.78 -8.69
CA THR A 58 -9.05 -18.82 -9.70
C THR A 58 -8.58 -17.52 -9.04
N LEU A 59 -9.38 -16.93 -8.16
CA LEU A 59 -9.06 -15.70 -7.44
C LEU A 59 -7.93 -15.93 -6.42
N GLY A 60 -7.87 -17.12 -5.81
CA GLY A 60 -6.78 -17.53 -4.93
C GLY A 60 -5.42 -17.54 -5.64
N ARG A 61 -5.34 -18.02 -6.90
CA ARG A 61 -4.13 -17.96 -7.73
C ARG A 61 -3.70 -16.53 -8.06
N MET A 62 -4.64 -15.60 -8.12
CA MET A 62 -4.39 -14.16 -8.29
C MET A 62 -3.97 -13.47 -6.97
N LYS A 63 -3.83 -14.23 -5.89
CA LYS A 63 -3.49 -13.75 -4.54
C LYS A 63 -4.55 -12.81 -3.95
N LEU A 64 -5.81 -13.04 -4.24
CA LEU A 64 -6.95 -12.37 -3.60
C LEU A 64 -7.41 -13.15 -2.37
N ASP A 65 -7.86 -12.49 -1.31
CA ASP A 65 -8.54 -13.14 -0.18
C ASP A 65 -10.02 -13.27 -0.52
N THR A 66 -10.62 -14.43 -0.28
CA THR A 66 -11.99 -14.72 -0.70
C THR A 66 -12.83 -15.23 0.47
N ARG A 67 -14.10 -14.83 0.48
CA ARG A 67 -15.19 -15.52 1.19
C ARG A 67 -16.24 -15.90 0.17
N SER A 68 -17.04 -16.91 0.47
CA SER A 68 -18.17 -17.26 -0.38
C SER A 68 -19.47 -17.38 0.42
N ALA A 69 -20.56 -17.08 -0.27
CA ALA A 69 -21.92 -17.12 0.23
C ALA A 69 -22.80 -17.84 -0.81
N ARG A 70 -23.64 -18.78 -0.36
CA ARG A 70 -24.51 -19.55 -1.25
C ARG A 70 -25.81 -18.84 -1.64
N ASN A 71 -26.08 -17.69 -1.02
CA ASN A 71 -27.29 -16.89 -1.24
C ASN A 71 -27.09 -15.48 -0.67
N VAL A 72 -28.07 -14.61 -0.95
CA VAL A 72 -28.07 -13.20 -0.52
C VAL A 72 -28.11 -13.04 1.00
N ALA A 73 -28.78 -13.93 1.73
CA ALA A 73 -28.84 -13.85 3.20
C ALA A 73 -27.46 -14.06 3.83
N GLU A 74 -26.73 -15.10 3.40
CA GLU A 74 -25.36 -15.36 3.85
C GLU A 74 -24.40 -14.26 3.39
N ALA A 75 -24.60 -13.69 2.20
CA ALA A 75 -23.80 -12.56 1.73
C ALA A 75 -23.97 -11.33 2.65
N HIS A 76 -25.20 -11.03 3.07
CA HIS A 76 -25.45 -9.97 4.05
C HIS A 76 -24.80 -10.26 5.41
N ASP A 77 -24.82 -11.51 5.86
CA ASP A 77 -24.14 -11.91 7.10
C ASP A 77 -22.63 -11.68 7.02
N TRP A 78 -22.00 -11.94 5.87
CA TRP A 78 -20.58 -11.64 5.64
C TRP A 78 -20.30 -10.14 5.62
N LEU A 79 -21.10 -9.36 4.87
CA LEU A 79 -20.96 -7.91 4.77
C LEU A 79 -21.14 -7.19 6.11
N ALA A 80 -21.94 -7.77 7.02
CA ALA A 80 -22.10 -7.24 8.38
C ALA A 80 -20.88 -7.53 9.29
N ARG A 81 -20.08 -8.56 8.98
CA ARG A 81 -18.93 -9.01 9.79
C ARG A 81 -17.63 -8.32 9.43
N GLU A 82 -17.38 -8.10 8.13
CA GLU A 82 -16.13 -7.51 7.66
C GLU A 82 -16.29 -6.77 6.32
N PRO A 83 -15.43 -5.77 6.03
CA PRO A 83 -15.45 -5.08 4.75
C PRO A 83 -14.83 -5.92 3.62
N PHE A 84 -15.35 -5.73 2.41
CA PHE A 84 -14.85 -6.31 1.16
C PHE A 84 -14.56 -5.20 0.14
N ASP A 85 -13.58 -5.43 -0.73
CA ASP A 85 -13.25 -4.51 -1.82
C ASP A 85 -14.20 -4.69 -3.02
N MET A 86 -14.70 -5.91 -3.22
CA MET A 86 -15.70 -6.26 -4.21
C MET A 86 -16.57 -7.43 -3.73
N CYS A 87 -17.81 -7.49 -4.20
CA CYS A 87 -18.79 -8.53 -3.94
C CYS A 87 -19.56 -8.85 -5.22
#